data_AF-A0A2D9T462-F1
#
_entry.id   AF-A0A2D9T462-F1
#
_cell.length_a   1.000
_cell.length_b   1.000
_cell.length_c   1.000
_cell.angle_alpha   90.00
_cell.angle_beta   90.00
_cell.angle_gamma   90.00
#
_symmetry.space_group_name_H-M   'P 1'
#
loop_
_entity.id
_entity.type
_entity.pdbx_description
1 polymer ?
#
loop_
_entity_poly.entity_id
_entity_poly.type
_entity_poly.pdbx_seq_one_letter_code
_entity_poly.pdbx_strand_id
1 'polypeptide(L)'
;MNDKLARLDYYTLLGVDAGASTADIKRAFRGFARRYHPDRFAAAAEEKRERATAIYRRGSEAYQVLTDPRARALYDEGLRRGILRLDPAAGDAATRRRAAPAAPARPQGPPIRSTQARLYFEKGVQAAHQGDWRRCWQLLQTALELEPGNDFLQSRLDQVRARLRT
;
A
#
# COMPACT_ATOMS: atom_id res chain seq x y z
N MET A 1 25.50 11.75 13.82
CA MET A 1 24.56 12.39 14.76
C MET A 1 23.10 12.05 14.42
N ASN A 2 22.63 10.84 14.73
CA ASN A 2 21.20 10.46 14.70
C ASN A 2 20.66 10.10 16.09
N ASP A 3 21.51 10.14 17.12
CA ASP A 3 21.22 9.73 18.50
C ASP A 3 20.13 10.56 19.18
N LYS A 4 19.99 11.84 18.80
CA LYS A 4 18.92 12.69 19.34
C LYS A 4 17.54 12.20 18.92
N LEU A 5 17.36 11.75 17.67
CA LEU A 5 16.07 11.24 17.17
C LEU A 5 15.64 9.93 17.83
N ALA A 6 16.60 9.12 18.31
CA ALA A 6 16.33 7.88 19.02
C ALA A 6 15.86 8.12 20.48
N ARG A 7 16.27 9.24 21.08
CA ARG A 7 15.96 9.60 22.47
C ARG A 7 14.73 10.48 22.64
N LEU A 8 14.13 10.96 21.54
CA LEU A 8 12.89 11.74 21.58
C LEU A 8 11.68 10.82 21.62
N ASP A 9 10.73 11.14 22.50
CA ASP A 9 9.41 10.53 22.51
C ASP A 9 8.57 11.02 21.32
N TYR A 10 7.46 10.33 21.05
CA TYR A 10 6.57 10.62 19.92
C TYR A 10 5.83 11.94 20.07
N TYR A 11 5.55 12.36 21.31
CA TYR A 11 4.87 13.61 21.63
C TYR A 11 5.76 14.82 21.32
N THR A 12 6.98 14.84 21.84
CA THR A 12 8.00 15.87 21.60
C THR A 12 8.42 15.88 20.12
N LEU A 13 8.52 14.72 19.47
CA LEU A 13 8.84 14.65 18.05
C LEU A 13 7.80 15.35 17.17
N LEU A 14 6.50 15.18 17.48
CA LEU A 14 5.42 15.86 16.78
C LEU A 14 5.15 17.28 17.32
N GLY A 15 5.77 17.66 18.44
CA GLY A 15 5.57 18.94 19.11
C GLY A 15 4.17 19.08 19.70
N VAL A 16 3.63 17.98 20.24
CA VAL A 16 2.30 17.94 20.89
C VAL A 16 2.43 17.50 22.34
N ASP A 17 1.47 17.90 23.15
CA ASP A 17 1.39 17.49 24.54
C ASP A 17 0.99 16.01 24.66
N ALA A 18 1.40 15.35 25.76
CA ALA A 18 0.98 13.97 26.07
C ALA A 18 -0.55 13.83 26.23
N GLY A 19 -1.25 14.91 26.58
CA GLY A 19 -2.71 14.99 26.65
C GLY A 19 -3.40 15.39 25.34
N ALA A 20 -2.67 15.60 24.24
CA ALA A 20 -3.25 16.09 22.99
C ALA A 20 -4.29 15.13 22.40
N SER A 21 -5.36 15.67 21.82
CA SER A 21 -6.38 14.86 21.15
C SER A 21 -5.87 14.29 19.82
N THR A 22 -6.49 13.23 19.32
CA THR A 22 -6.18 12.68 17.97
C THR A 22 -6.32 13.74 16.87
N ALA A 23 -7.22 14.70 17.02
CA ALA A 23 -7.39 15.81 16.07
C ALA A 23 -6.18 16.77 16.09
N ASP A 24 -5.65 17.06 17.28
CA ASP A 24 -4.46 17.90 17.45
C ASP A 24 -3.21 17.21 16.92
N ILE A 25 -3.06 15.91 17.18
CA ILE A 25 -1.97 15.07 16.65
C ILE A 25 -1.99 15.07 15.12
N LYS A 26 -3.17 14.91 14.51
CA LYS A 26 -3.35 15.01 13.05
C LYS A 26 -2.97 16.40 12.52
N ARG A 27 -3.34 17.46 13.23
CA ARG A 27 -3.00 18.84 12.83
C ARG A 27 -1.50 19.10 12.92
N ALA A 28 -0.86 18.66 14.00
CA ALA A 28 0.57 18.79 14.21
C ALA A 28 1.37 17.99 13.17
N PHE A 29 0.97 16.74 12.90
CA PHE A 29 1.62 15.91 11.87
C PHE A 29 1.54 16.54 10.48
N ARG A 30 0.43 17.15 10.09
CA ARG A 30 0.36 17.92 8.82
C ARG A 30 1.35 19.08 8.78
N GLY A 31 1.55 19.76 9.90
CA GLY A 31 2.58 20.81 10.06
C GLY A 31 4.00 20.25 9.94
N PHE A 32 4.27 19.15 10.64
CA PHE A 32 5.55 18.44 10.64
C PHE A 32 5.90 17.91 9.24
N ALA A 33 4.96 17.23 8.58
CA ALA A 33 5.14 16.68 7.24
C ALA A 33 5.53 17.78 6.25
N ARG A 34 4.84 18.93 6.27
CA ARG A 34 5.21 20.07 5.41
C ARG A 34 6.62 20.61 5.64
N ARG A 35 7.19 20.45 6.85
CA ARG A 35 8.54 20.92 7.19
C ARG A 35 9.62 19.92 6.79
N TYR A 36 9.36 18.63 6.96
CA TYR A 36 10.35 17.56 6.81
C TYR A 36 10.10 16.63 5.61
N HIS A 37 9.13 16.92 4.74
CA HIS A 37 8.85 16.08 3.57
C HIS A 37 10.09 15.97 2.66
N PRO A 38 10.49 14.74 2.26
CA PRO A 38 11.71 14.52 1.48
C PRO A 38 11.71 15.26 0.13
N ASP A 39 10.53 15.47 -0.46
CA ASP A 39 10.36 16.24 -1.71
C ASP A 39 10.90 17.67 -1.63
N ARG A 40 10.81 18.31 -0.46
CA ARG A 40 11.35 19.68 -0.24
C ARG A 40 12.88 19.71 -0.20
N PHE A 41 13.50 18.56 0.01
CA PHE A 41 14.94 18.39 0.10
C PHE A 41 15.48 17.61 -1.11
N ALA A 42 14.68 17.42 -2.17
CA ALA A 42 15.09 16.70 -3.37
C ALA A 42 16.30 17.37 -4.06
N ALA A 43 16.41 18.70 -3.99
CA ALA A 43 17.53 19.49 -4.52
C ALA A 43 18.61 19.81 -3.46
N ALA A 44 18.51 19.30 -2.23
CA ALA A 44 19.49 19.53 -1.18
C ALA A 44 20.63 18.50 -1.23
N ALA A 45 21.73 18.80 -0.55
CA ALA A 45 22.84 17.85 -0.36
C ALA A 45 22.34 16.53 0.25
N GLU A 46 22.95 15.41 -0.17
CA GLU A 46 22.59 14.04 0.23
C GLU A 46 22.37 13.91 1.74
N GLU A 47 23.31 14.42 2.53
CA GLU A 47 23.25 14.38 4.00
C GLU A 47 21.99 15.08 4.57
N LYS A 48 21.56 16.19 3.97
CA LYS A 48 20.32 16.88 4.39
C LYS A 48 19.09 16.09 4.00
N ARG A 49 19.10 15.43 2.84
CA ARG A 49 18.02 14.56 2.38
C ARG A 49 17.87 13.34 3.27
N GLU A 50 18.97 12.69 3.62
CA GLU A 50 18.98 11.54 4.53
C GLU A 50 18.46 11.92 5.92
N ARG A 51 18.91 13.05 6.47
CA ARG A 51 18.42 13.58 7.76
C ARG A 51 16.92 13.89 7.70
N ALA A 52 16.45 14.58 6.65
CA ALA A 52 15.03 14.87 6.48
C ALA A 52 14.19 13.59 6.38
N THR A 53 14.68 12.59 5.64
CA THR A 53 14.03 11.28 5.49
C THR A 53 13.96 10.54 6.82
N ALA A 54 15.04 10.52 7.60
CA ALA A 54 15.08 9.90 8.92
C ALA A 54 14.10 10.56 9.90
N ILE A 55 14.05 11.90 9.92
CA ILE A 55 13.11 12.69 10.73
C ILE A 55 11.67 12.39 10.30
N TYR A 56 11.40 12.43 8.99
CA TYR A 56 10.07 12.17 8.44
C TYR A 56 9.57 10.76 8.77
N ARG A 57 10.42 9.75 8.59
CA ARG A 57 10.11 8.35 8.93
C ARG A 57 9.74 8.21 10.41
N ARG A 58 10.52 8.84 11.30
CA ARG A 58 10.26 8.82 12.74
C ARG A 58 8.93 9.53 13.10
N GLY A 59 8.66 10.68 12.48
CA GLY A 59 7.40 11.40 12.70
C GLY A 59 6.18 10.64 12.19
N SER A 60 6.33 9.88 11.10
CA SER A 60 5.27 8.99 10.59
C SER A 60 4.97 7.85 11.57
N GLU A 61 6.00 7.23 12.14
CA GLU A 61 5.88 6.20 13.20
C GLU A 61 5.15 6.76 14.43
N ALA A 62 5.56 7.95 14.89
CA ALA A 62 4.89 8.66 15.98
C ALA A 62 3.41 8.93 15.68
N TYR A 63 3.11 9.41 14.48
CA TYR A 63 1.73 9.68 14.06
C TYR A 63 0.86 8.41 14.05
N GLN A 64 1.37 7.30 13.54
CA GLN A 64 0.63 6.03 13.52
C GLN A 64 0.32 5.53 14.93
N VAL A 65 1.30 5.58 15.84
CA VAL A 65 1.13 5.14 17.22
C VAL A 65 0.19 6.06 18.00
N LEU A 66 0.36 7.37 17.88
CA LEU A 66 -0.42 8.34 18.66
C LEU A 66 -1.85 8.55 18.15
N THR A 67 -2.14 8.20 16.89
CA THR A 67 -3.51 8.31 16.34
C THR A 67 -4.39 7.10 16.59
N ASP A 68 -3.81 5.92 16.82
CA ASP A 68 -4.55 4.73 17.24
C ASP A 68 -4.65 4.70 18.78
N PRO A 69 -5.86 4.79 19.38
CA PRO A 69 -6.03 4.74 20.82
C PRO A 69 -5.39 3.52 21.50
N ARG A 70 -5.38 2.36 20.82
CA ARG A 70 -4.79 1.12 21.36
C ARG A 70 -3.26 1.18 21.35
N ALA A 71 -2.69 1.59 20.22
CA ALA A 71 -1.24 1.73 20.09
C ALA A 71 -0.71 2.84 21.00
N ARG A 72 -1.45 3.94 21.16
CA ARG A 72 -1.14 5.02 22.11
C ARG A 72 -1.14 4.52 23.55
N ALA A 73 -2.13 3.74 23.96
CA ALA A 73 -2.15 3.17 25.31
C ALA A 73 -0.94 2.26 25.59
N LEU A 74 -0.57 1.41 24.63
CA LEU A 74 0.64 0.57 24.72
C LEU A 74 1.92 1.41 24.76
N TYR A 75 1.94 2.51 24.00
CA TYR A 75 3.05 3.45 24.01
C TYR A 75 3.18 4.20 25.33
N ASP A 76 2.08 4.68 25.90
CA ASP A 76 2.06 5.36 27.18
C ASP A 76 2.46 4.41 28.32
N GLU A 77 2.09 3.13 28.24
CA GLU A 77 2.57 2.10 29.16
C GLU A 77 4.07 1.82 28.98
N GLY A 78 4.53 1.74 27.73
CA GLY A 78 5.95 1.61 27.39
C GLY A 78 6.80 2.77 27.91
N LEU A 79 6.29 4.00 27.79
CA LEU A 79 6.97 5.20 28.29
C LEU A 79 7.22 5.14 29.81
N ARG A 80 6.26 4.64 30.60
CA ARG A 80 6.44 4.44 32.05
C ARG A 80 7.53 3.42 32.38
N ARG A 81 7.82 2.51 31.45
CA ARG A 81 8.86 1.48 31.55
C ARG A 81 10.18 1.91 30.89
N GLY A 82 10.28 3.16 30.43
CA GLY A 82 11.47 3.70 29.77
C GLY A 82 11.60 3.34 28.28
N ILE A 83 10.57 2.78 27.67
CA ILE A 83 10.54 2.42 26.24
C ILE A 83 10.05 3.63 25.44
N LEU A 84 11.00 4.36 24.84
CA LEU A 84 10.71 5.59 24.07
C LEU A 84 10.28 5.33 22.62
N ARG A 85 10.46 4.10 22.14
CA ARG A 85 10.14 3.63 20.79
C ARG A 85 9.43 2.29 20.86
N LEU A 86 8.16 2.25 20.46
CA LEU A 86 7.57 0.96 20.05
C LEU A 86 8.05 0.67 18.63
N ASP A 87 8.87 -0.37 18.47
CA ASP A 87 9.22 -0.88 17.15
C ASP A 87 7.93 -1.31 16.43
N PRO A 88 7.66 -0.83 15.20
CA PRO A 88 6.46 -1.20 14.46
C PRO A 88 6.34 -2.72 14.28
N ALA A 89 7.47 -3.44 14.17
CA ALA A 89 7.47 -4.91 14.09
C ALA A 89 6.90 -5.62 15.34
N ALA A 90 6.98 -4.99 16.52
CA ALA A 90 6.40 -5.52 17.77
C ALA A 90 4.92 -5.10 17.94
N GLY A 91 4.53 -3.93 17.42
CA GLY A 91 3.14 -3.44 17.41
C GLY A 91 2.26 -4.04 16.29
N ASP A 92 2.88 -4.52 15.20
CA ASP A 92 2.24 -5.06 14.00
C ASP A 92 1.44 -6.36 14.23
N ALA A 93 1.60 -7.01 15.39
CA ALA A 93 0.78 -8.16 15.76
C ALA A 93 -0.64 -7.74 16.21
N ALA A 94 -0.79 -6.57 16.85
CA ALA A 94 -2.05 -6.15 17.46
C ALA A 94 -2.94 -5.33 16.51
N THR A 95 -2.35 -4.51 15.63
CA THR A 95 -3.05 -3.67 14.66
C THR A 95 -3.48 -4.41 13.39
N ARG A 96 -2.89 -5.58 13.07
CA ARG A 96 -3.38 -6.47 12.00
C ARG A 96 -4.81 -6.99 12.21
N ARG A 97 -5.37 -6.90 13.42
CA ARG A 97 -6.75 -7.33 13.70
C ARG A 97 -7.83 -6.27 13.46
N ARG A 98 -7.47 -5.02 13.14
CA ARG A 98 -8.45 -3.96 12.80
C ARG A 98 -8.04 -3.03 11.65
N ALA A 99 -6.94 -3.32 10.94
CA ALA A 99 -6.93 -2.99 9.52
C ALA A 99 -8.03 -3.84 8.86
N ALA A 100 -8.96 -3.20 8.17
CA ALA A 100 -9.85 -3.85 7.21
C ALA A 100 -9.05 -4.93 6.45
N PRO A 101 -9.65 -6.08 6.07
CA PRO A 101 -8.95 -7.06 5.26
C PRO A 101 -8.28 -6.29 4.14
N ALA A 102 -6.97 -6.51 3.96
CA ALA A 102 -6.19 -5.98 2.86
C ALA A 102 -7.15 -5.89 1.68
N ALA A 103 -7.45 -4.65 1.23
CA ALA A 103 -8.38 -4.44 0.14
C ALA A 103 -8.06 -5.54 -0.88
N PRO A 104 -9.03 -6.42 -1.24
CA PRO A 104 -8.73 -7.51 -2.15
C PRO A 104 -7.99 -6.84 -3.30
N ALA A 105 -6.76 -7.31 -3.57
CA ALA A 105 -5.87 -6.75 -4.56
C ALA A 105 -6.75 -6.17 -5.66
N ARG A 106 -6.76 -4.83 -5.83
CA ARG A 106 -7.59 -4.13 -6.85
C ARG A 106 -7.72 -5.11 -7.98
N PRO A 107 -8.93 -5.62 -8.36
CA PRO A 107 -9.04 -6.81 -9.17
C PRO A 107 -8.02 -6.63 -10.26
N GLN A 108 -6.93 -7.40 -10.18
CA GLN A 108 -5.86 -7.22 -11.15
C GLN A 108 -6.61 -7.62 -12.40
N GLY A 109 -6.95 -6.62 -13.22
CA GLY A 109 -7.63 -6.85 -14.48
C GLY A 109 -6.88 -7.99 -15.16
N PRO A 110 -7.55 -8.75 -16.04
CA PRO A 110 -6.96 -9.92 -16.67
C PRO A 110 -5.48 -9.64 -16.97
N PRO A 111 -4.52 -10.48 -16.50
CA PRO A 111 -3.08 -10.20 -16.43
C PRO A 111 -2.47 -10.14 -17.83
N ILE A 112 -2.97 -9.21 -18.61
CA ILE A 112 -2.74 -8.94 -20.02
C ILE A 112 -2.11 -7.56 -20.02
N ARG A 113 -0.84 -7.51 -20.43
CA ARG A 113 -0.03 -6.29 -20.40
C ARG A 113 -0.27 -5.45 -21.65
N SER A 114 -0.53 -6.09 -22.79
CA SER A 114 -0.82 -5.49 -24.08
C SER A 114 -2.23 -4.92 -24.12
N THR A 115 -2.31 -3.63 -24.45
CA THR A 115 -3.59 -2.91 -24.59
C THR A 115 -4.44 -3.55 -25.70
N GLN A 116 -3.79 -3.98 -26.79
CA GLN A 116 -4.46 -4.63 -27.92
C GLN A 116 -4.97 -6.02 -27.55
N ALA A 117 -4.18 -6.82 -26.82
CA ALA A 117 -4.62 -8.14 -26.34
C ALA A 117 -5.80 -8.02 -25.36
N ARG A 118 -5.82 -6.98 -24.51
CA ARG A 118 -6.93 -6.73 -23.59
C ARG A 118 -8.23 -6.44 -24.33
N LEU A 119 -8.18 -5.66 -25.41
CA LEU A 119 -9.35 -5.38 -26.26
C LEU A 119 -9.93 -6.68 -26.85
N TYR A 120 -9.08 -7.57 -27.36
CA TYR A 120 -9.52 -8.86 -27.90
C TYR A 120 -10.10 -9.77 -26.82
N PHE A 121 -9.50 -9.80 -25.63
CA PHE A 121 -10.04 -10.52 -24.48
C PHE A 121 -11.45 -10.01 -24.11
N GLU A 122 -11.64 -8.70 -23.99
CA GLU A 122 -12.94 -8.09 -23.67
C GLU A 122 -14.00 -8.42 -24.74
N LYS A 123 -13.65 -8.32 -26.04
CA LYS A 123 -14.52 -8.74 -27.14
C LYS A 123 -14.85 -10.22 -27.07
N GLY A 124 -13.89 -11.06 -26.69
CA GLY A 124 -14.08 -12.50 -26.51
C GLY A 124 -15.08 -12.80 -25.38
N VAL A 125 -14.96 -12.10 -24.25
CA VAL A 125 -15.92 -12.20 -23.13
C VAL A 125 -17.32 -11.79 -23.57
N GLN A 126 -17.46 -10.71 -24.35
CA GLN A 126 -18.75 -10.30 -24.90
C GLN A 126 -19.37 -11.35 -25.83
N ALA A 127 -18.57 -11.96 -26.72
CA ALA A 127 -19.04 -13.04 -27.60
C ALA A 127 -19.53 -14.27 -26.80
N ALA A 128 -18.83 -14.62 -25.71
CA ALA A 128 -19.27 -15.68 -24.80
C ALA A 128 -20.63 -15.36 -24.14
N HIS A 129 -20.87 -14.12 -23.74
CA HIS A 129 -22.17 -13.69 -23.21
C HIS A 129 -23.29 -13.77 -24.25
N GLN A 130 -22.97 -13.62 -25.54
CA GLN A 130 -23.91 -13.75 -26.65
C GLN A 130 -24.12 -15.22 -27.09
N GLY A 131 -23.44 -16.18 -26.45
CA GLY A 131 -23.49 -17.60 -26.83
C GLY A 131 -22.66 -17.94 -28.07
N ASP A 132 -21.92 -16.99 -28.64
CA ASP A 132 -21.04 -17.21 -29.78
C ASP A 132 -19.65 -17.68 -29.31
N TRP A 133 -19.60 -18.95 -28.91
CA TRP A 133 -18.39 -19.57 -28.38
C TRP A 133 -17.29 -19.73 -29.43
N ARG A 134 -17.63 -19.84 -30.72
CA ARG A 134 -16.65 -19.89 -31.82
C ARG A 134 -15.93 -18.57 -31.98
N ARG A 135 -16.67 -17.46 -31.97
CA ARG A 135 -16.10 -16.11 -32.02
C ARG A 135 -15.30 -15.77 -30.76
N CYS A 136 -15.78 -16.19 -29.59
CA CYS A 136 -15.03 -16.08 -28.34
C CYS A 136 -13.65 -16.76 -28.45
N TRP A 137 -13.61 -17.98 -28.98
CA TRP A 137 -12.37 -18.74 -29.16
C TRP A 137 -11.38 -18.04 -30.10
N GLN A 138 -11.85 -17.57 -31.26
CA GLN A 138 -11.01 -16.83 -32.22
C GLN A 138 -10.41 -15.56 -31.60
N LEU A 139 -11.21 -14.80 -30.84
CA LEU A 139 -10.77 -13.56 -30.19
C LEU A 139 -9.75 -13.82 -29.08
N LEU A 140 -9.92 -14.91 -28.31
CA LEU A 140 -8.94 -15.33 -27.31
C LEU A 140 -7.64 -15.83 -27.94
N GLN A 141 -7.71 -16.51 -29.08
CA GLN A 141 -6.52 -16.92 -29.83
C GLN A 141 -5.72 -15.69 -30.31
N THR A 142 -6.38 -14.69 -30.90
CA THR A 142 -5.70 -13.44 -31.29
C THR A 142 -5.13 -12.68 -30.10
N ALA A 143 -5.79 -12.71 -28.93
CA ALA A 143 -5.24 -12.12 -27.71
C ALA A 143 -3.95 -12.83 -27.26
N LEU A 144 -3.89 -14.16 -27.38
CA LEU A 144 -2.72 -14.97 -27.04
C LEU A 144 -1.57 -14.80 -28.05
N GLU A 145 -1.87 -14.63 -29.33
CA GLU A 145 -0.87 -14.32 -30.37
C GLU A 145 -0.14 -13.00 -30.10
N LEU A 146 -0.85 -12.02 -29.53
CA LEU A 146 -0.28 -10.73 -29.12
C LEU A 146 0.53 -10.81 -27.82
N GLU A 147 0.29 -11.83 -26.99
CA GLU A 147 1.01 -12.08 -25.73
C GLU A 147 1.39 -13.57 -25.58
N PRO A 148 2.39 -14.03 -26.35
CA PRO A 148 2.89 -15.40 -26.21
C PRO A 148 3.46 -15.60 -24.79
N GLY A 149 2.99 -16.63 -24.10
CA GLY A 149 3.38 -16.93 -22.72
C GLY A 149 2.43 -16.40 -21.63
N ASN A 150 1.24 -15.92 -22.01
CA ASN A 150 0.22 -15.55 -21.03
C ASN A 150 -0.64 -16.77 -20.63
N ASP A 151 -0.31 -17.38 -19.48
CA ASP A 151 -1.02 -18.55 -18.93
C ASP A 151 -2.52 -18.32 -18.71
N PHE A 152 -2.92 -17.08 -18.42
CA PHE A 152 -4.33 -16.73 -18.23
C PHE A 152 -5.13 -16.81 -19.53
N LEU A 153 -4.57 -16.27 -20.62
CA LEU A 153 -5.21 -16.33 -21.95
C LEU A 153 -5.26 -17.77 -22.46
N GLN A 154 -4.18 -18.53 -22.27
CA GLN A 154 -4.12 -19.96 -22.59
C GLN A 154 -5.21 -20.74 -21.85
N SER A 155 -5.30 -20.58 -20.53
CA SER A 155 -6.31 -21.25 -19.69
C SER A 155 -7.75 -20.93 -20.12
N ARG A 156 -8.01 -19.68 -20.55
CA ARG A 156 -9.32 -19.26 -21.05
C ARG A 156 -9.65 -19.86 -22.41
N LEU A 157 -8.67 -19.92 -23.30
CA LEU A 157 -8.83 -20.56 -24.61
C LEU A 157 -9.18 -22.04 -24.47
N ASP A 158 -8.50 -22.75 -23.56
CA ASP A 158 -8.76 -24.17 -23.28
C ASP A 158 -10.17 -24.41 -22.69
N GLN A 159 -10.65 -23.53 -21.82
CA GLN A 159 -12.02 -23.59 -21.30
C GLN A 159 -13.08 -23.45 -22.41
N VAL A 160 -12.89 -22.50 -23.33
CA VAL A 160 -13.81 -22.29 -24.44
C VAL A 160 -13.74 -23.46 -25.43
N ARG A 161 -12.53 -23.96 -25.71
CA ARG A 161 -12.33 -25.14 -26.56
C ARG A 161 -13.03 -26.38 -26.00
N ALA A 162 -12.96 -26.60 -24.68
CA ALA A 162 -13.65 -27.72 -24.04
C ALA A 162 -15.18 -27.64 -24.25
N ARG A 163 -15.76 -26.44 -24.15
CA ARG A 163 -17.20 -26.20 -24.40
C ARG A 163 -17.63 -26.36 -25.85
N LEU A 164 -16.74 -26.14 -26.80
CA LEU A 164 -17.03 -26.34 -28.22
C LEU A 164 -16.98 -27.82 -28.65
N ARG A 165 -16.44 -28.72 -27.80
CA ARG A 165 -16.35 -30.17 -28.07
C ARG A 165 -17.51 -30.97 -27.48
N THR A 166 -18.34 -30.35 -26.64
CA THR A 166 -19.59 -30.88 -26.09
C THR A 166 -20.78 -30.34 -26.86
#